data_AF-A0A1A3NJE7-F1
#
_entry.id   AF-A0A1A3NJE7-F1
#
_cell.length_a   1.000
_cell.length_b   1.000
_cell.length_c   1.000
_cell.angle_alpha   90.00
_cell.angle_beta   90.00
_cell.angle_gamma   90.00
#
_symmetry.space_group_name_H-M   'P 1'
#
loop_
_entity.id
_entity.type
_entity.pdbx_description
1 polymer ?
#
loop_
_entity_poly.entity_id
_entity_poly.type
_entity_poly.pdbx_seq_one_letter_code
_entity_poly.pdbx_strand_id
1 'polypeptide(L)'
;MIVAIVTAVILVLTLAGLGIWAATEDDDSPQPDGRTTTTQSRTRTTTTTTYPTTTRTTVPSTTAPAGAEAKLMSLLPAGYPAGSCKADSKPISGSLVSVSCGQNTDADGPKLSAYGLYADVSSLKKAFTAFTGTFTIQQCPGGKASPGTWWHTSDPNTVLGQMACGVYKGTDPQVMWSNEQTLVYGLVGGKQQVPSLDQLFKWWSKHS
;
A
#
# COMPACT_ATOMS: atom_id res chain seq x y z
N MET A 1 -33.21 5.31 36.42
CA MET A 1 -32.15 5.97 37.20
C MET A 1 -31.63 4.91 38.17
N ILE A 2 -30.35 4.55 38.28
CA ILE A 2 -29.15 5.39 38.37
C ILE A 2 -28.00 4.66 37.66
N VAL A 3 -27.28 5.38 36.81
CA VAL A 3 -26.03 4.98 36.15
C VAL A 3 -24.89 5.32 37.12
N ALA A 4 -24.01 4.37 37.45
CA ALA A 4 -22.78 4.64 38.20
C ALA A 4 -21.58 4.35 37.30
N ILE A 5 -21.02 5.43 36.74
CA ILE A 5 -19.78 5.44 35.95
C ILE A 5 -18.61 5.49 36.92
N VAL A 6 -17.69 4.54 36.79
CA VAL A 6 -16.40 4.52 37.52
C VAL A 6 -15.38 5.28 36.68
N THR A 7 -15.02 6.49 37.09
CA THR A 7 -13.91 7.27 36.51
C THR A 7 -12.64 7.06 37.33
N ALA A 8 -11.69 6.30 36.78
CA ALA A 8 -10.31 6.28 37.26
C ALA A 8 -9.48 7.22 36.37
N VAL A 9 -9.17 8.41 36.88
CA VAL A 9 -8.24 9.36 36.23
C VAL A 9 -6.86 9.11 36.83
N ILE A 10 -5.96 8.49 36.07
CA ILE A 10 -4.54 8.40 36.41
C ILE A 10 -3.83 9.48 35.59
N LEU A 11 -3.35 10.50 36.29
CA LEU A 11 -2.65 11.66 35.76
C LEU A 11 -1.16 11.45 36.01
N VAL A 12 -0.40 11.09 34.97
CA VAL A 12 1.06 10.98 35.06
C VAL A 12 1.68 12.19 34.35
N LEU A 13 2.31 13.03 35.16
CA LEU A 13 3.14 14.17 34.78
C LEU A 13 4.45 13.69 34.16
N THR A 14 4.78 14.17 32.96
CA THR A 14 6.16 14.24 32.48
C THR A 14 6.47 15.63 31.92
N LEU A 15 7.29 16.35 32.67
CA LEU A 15 7.94 17.61 32.29
C LEU A 15 9.07 17.31 31.30
N ALA A 16 9.11 18.02 30.17
CA ALA A 16 10.35 18.26 29.43
C ALA A 16 10.17 19.56 28.60
N GLY A 17 10.97 20.56 28.94
CA GLY A 17 10.93 21.89 28.36
C GLY A 17 11.41 21.93 26.91
N LEU A 18 10.89 22.90 26.16
CA LEU A 18 11.42 23.30 24.87
C LEU A 18 11.87 24.76 24.98
N GLY A 19 13.18 24.95 24.83
CA GLY A 19 13.85 26.23 24.81
C GLY A 19 13.51 27.02 23.55
N ILE A 20 13.42 28.33 23.77
CA ILE A 20 13.18 29.39 22.80
C ILE A 20 14.45 29.55 21.94
N TRP A 21 14.31 29.64 20.61
CA TRP A 21 15.33 30.29 19.78
C TRP A 21 14.70 31.46 19.05
N ALA A 22 15.33 32.62 19.24
CA ALA A 22 14.87 33.93 18.85
C ALA A 22 15.35 34.31 17.44
N ALA A 23 14.48 35.05 16.76
CA ALA A 23 14.72 36.18 15.87
C ALA A 23 16.09 36.35 15.21
N THR A 24 16.05 36.45 13.88
CA THR A 24 16.73 37.51 13.12
C THR A 24 15.84 37.90 11.94
N GLU A 25 15.14 39.03 12.07
CA GLU A 25 14.81 39.91 10.95
C GLU A 25 16.06 40.79 10.70
N ASP A 26 16.37 41.11 9.44
CA ASP A 26 16.36 42.49 8.94
C ASP A 26 16.84 42.59 7.48
N ASP A 27 16.42 43.70 6.90
CA ASP A 27 16.18 44.08 5.52
C ASP A 27 17.41 44.35 4.63
N ASP A 28 17.10 44.81 3.41
CA ASP A 28 17.88 45.67 2.51
C ASP A 28 18.79 45.06 1.43
N SER A 29 18.34 45.29 0.18
CA SER A 29 19.15 45.26 -1.04
C SER A 29 20.01 46.52 -1.17
N PRO A 30 21.25 46.40 -1.67
CA PRO A 30 21.71 47.40 -2.63
C PRO A 30 22.49 46.80 -3.81
N GLN A 31 22.14 47.20 -5.03
CA GLN A 31 23.05 47.23 -6.17
C GLN A 31 23.85 48.54 -6.13
N PRO A 32 25.15 48.55 -6.49
CA PRO A 32 25.54 49.34 -7.66
C PRO A 32 26.71 48.78 -8.50
N ASP A 33 26.80 49.35 -9.69
CA ASP A 33 27.78 49.19 -10.78
C ASP A 33 29.27 49.13 -10.43
N GLY A 34 30.03 48.43 -11.28
CA GLY A 34 31.50 48.41 -11.26
C GLY A 34 32.13 48.04 -12.60
N ARG A 35 32.19 49.01 -13.51
CA ARG A 35 32.93 49.02 -14.79
C ARG A 35 34.41 48.59 -14.61
N THR A 36 34.92 47.72 -15.48
CA THR A 36 36.34 47.72 -15.87
C THR A 36 36.50 47.39 -17.36
N THR A 37 37.08 48.35 -18.07
CA THR A 37 37.51 48.35 -19.47
C THR A 37 38.69 47.39 -19.69
N THR A 38 38.76 46.67 -20.81
CA THR A 38 40.00 46.40 -21.59
C THR A 38 39.70 45.65 -22.90
N THR A 39 40.00 46.35 -24.00
CA THR A 39 40.59 45.92 -25.29
C THR A 39 39.88 44.93 -26.21
N GLN A 40 39.57 45.46 -27.39
CA GLN A 40 39.06 44.79 -28.58
C GLN A 40 40.07 43.77 -29.13
N SER A 41 39.57 42.58 -29.49
CA SER A 41 40.21 41.71 -30.49
C SER A 41 39.13 41.11 -31.36
N ARG A 42 39.12 41.57 -32.61
CA ARG A 42 38.20 41.19 -33.67
C ARG A 42 38.50 39.74 -34.08
N THR A 43 37.58 38.82 -33.77
CA THR A 43 37.55 37.50 -34.41
C THR A 43 36.14 37.27 -34.93
N ARG A 44 36.05 37.02 -36.24
CA ARG A 44 34.82 36.74 -36.98
C ARG A 44 34.31 35.36 -36.55
N THR A 45 33.25 35.33 -35.75
CA THR A 45 32.59 34.09 -35.34
C THR A 45 31.24 33.99 -36.05
N THR A 46 31.10 32.97 -36.87
CA THR A 46 29.87 32.58 -37.56
C THR A 46 28.81 32.27 -36.51
N THR A 47 27.69 33.01 -36.52
CA THR A 47 26.54 32.76 -35.65
C THR A 47 25.85 31.46 -36.10
N THR A 48 26.22 30.34 -35.50
CA THR A 48 25.38 29.14 -35.53
C THR A 48 24.32 29.33 -34.44
N THR A 49 23.08 29.56 -34.87
CA THR A 49 21.91 29.61 -34.00
C THR A 49 21.75 28.25 -33.31
N THR A 50 22.27 28.13 -32.09
CA THR A 50 21.97 26.98 -31.22
C THR A 50 20.58 27.19 -30.66
N TYR A 51 19.60 26.53 -31.26
CA TYR A 51 18.26 26.43 -30.70
C TYR A 51 18.38 25.73 -29.33
N PRO A 52 17.81 26.28 -28.24
CA PRO A 52 17.73 25.55 -27.00
C PRO A 52 16.88 24.31 -27.26
N THR A 53 17.53 23.14 -27.30
CA THR A 53 16.83 21.87 -27.31
C THR A 53 16.13 21.78 -25.96
N THR A 54 14.83 22.04 -25.97
CA THR A 54 13.97 21.84 -24.82
C THR A 54 13.97 20.34 -24.57
N THR A 55 14.81 19.87 -23.66
CA THR A 55 14.76 18.50 -23.17
C THR A 55 13.41 18.35 -22.49
N ARG A 56 12.45 17.82 -23.24
CA ARG A 56 11.15 17.43 -22.71
C ARG A 56 11.43 16.34 -21.70
N THR A 57 11.46 16.70 -20.42
CA THR A 57 11.43 15.76 -19.31
C THR A 57 10.12 14.98 -19.44
N THR A 58 10.17 13.85 -20.14
CA THR A 58 9.13 12.85 -20.10
C THR A 58 9.11 12.33 -18.68
N VAL A 59 8.12 12.75 -17.91
CA VAL A 59 7.75 12.09 -16.66
C VAL A 59 7.62 10.60 -16.99
N PRO A 60 8.42 9.71 -16.39
CA PRO A 60 8.29 8.29 -16.68
C PRO A 60 6.88 7.89 -16.26
N SER A 61 6.06 7.52 -17.23
CA SER A 61 4.90 6.68 -16.94
C SER A 61 5.48 5.43 -16.28
N THR A 62 5.28 5.29 -14.97
CA THR A 62 5.74 4.13 -14.18
C THR A 62 5.03 2.90 -14.72
N THR A 63 5.54 2.38 -15.82
CA THR A 63 5.14 1.11 -16.38
C THR A 63 5.66 0.07 -15.39
N ALA A 64 4.80 -0.86 -15.00
CA ALA A 64 5.18 -1.93 -14.10
C ALA A 64 6.49 -2.60 -14.58
N PRO A 65 7.37 -3.04 -13.66
CA PRO A 65 8.55 -3.78 -14.04
C PRO A 65 8.18 -4.98 -14.93
N ALA A 66 8.99 -5.24 -15.95
CA ALA A 66 8.77 -6.39 -16.83
C ALA A 66 8.68 -7.69 -16.01
N GLY A 67 7.64 -8.49 -16.26
CA GLY A 67 7.41 -9.76 -15.56
C GLY A 67 6.74 -9.64 -14.18
N ALA A 68 6.45 -8.44 -13.67
CA ALA A 68 5.77 -8.27 -12.39
C ALA A 68 4.39 -8.96 -12.35
N GLU A 69 3.62 -8.85 -13.43
CA GLU A 69 2.32 -9.52 -13.55
C GLU A 69 2.46 -11.05 -13.56
N ALA A 70 3.41 -11.59 -14.33
CA ALA A 70 3.66 -13.03 -14.38
C ALA A 70 4.08 -13.57 -13.00
N LYS A 71 4.94 -12.83 -12.28
CA LYS A 71 5.30 -13.15 -10.89
C LYS A 71 4.08 -13.15 -9.97
N LEU A 72 3.20 -12.15 -10.09
CA LEU A 72 1.98 -12.10 -9.28
C LEU A 72 1.06 -13.28 -9.60
N MET A 73 0.85 -13.58 -10.88
CA MET A 73 0.03 -14.72 -11.33
C MET A 73 0.54 -16.06 -10.81
N SER A 74 1.88 -16.26 -10.72
CA SER A 74 2.45 -17.50 -10.17
C SER A 74 2.30 -17.66 -8.66
N LEU A 75 1.95 -16.59 -7.95
CA LEU A 75 1.79 -16.56 -6.49
C LEU A 75 0.32 -16.64 -6.07
N LEU A 76 -0.62 -16.73 -7.02
CA LEU A 76 -2.04 -16.82 -6.71
C LEU A 76 -2.38 -18.19 -6.12
N PRO A 77 -3.28 -18.24 -5.12
CA PRO A 77 -3.89 -19.49 -4.66
C PRO A 77 -4.44 -20.34 -5.81
N ALA A 78 -4.34 -21.65 -5.68
CA ALA A 78 -5.02 -22.59 -6.58
C ALA A 78 -6.56 -22.48 -6.51
N GLY A 79 -7.25 -23.15 -7.45
CA GLY A 79 -8.71 -23.21 -7.50
C GLY A 79 -9.38 -22.13 -8.37
N TYR A 80 -8.60 -21.26 -9.02
CA TYR A 80 -9.12 -20.33 -10.03
C TYR A 80 -9.12 -20.98 -11.42
N PRO A 81 -10.28 -21.04 -12.12
CA PRO A 81 -10.34 -21.51 -13.50
C PRO A 81 -9.46 -20.69 -14.45
N ALA A 82 -9.05 -21.31 -15.56
CA ALA A 82 -8.29 -20.62 -16.59
C ALA A 82 -9.05 -19.37 -17.06
N GLY A 83 -8.38 -18.22 -16.98
CA GLY A 83 -8.93 -16.94 -17.39
C GLY A 83 -9.89 -16.28 -16.40
N SER A 84 -10.14 -16.83 -15.21
CA SER A 84 -10.94 -16.14 -14.18
C SER A 84 -10.19 -15.01 -13.47
N CYS A 85 -8.86 -15.01 -13.56
CA CYS A 85 -7.98 -13.95 -13.07
C CYS A 85 -7.51 -13.06 -14.21
N LYS A 86 -7.62 -11.73 -14.05
CA LYS A 86 -7.26 -10.72 -15.04
C LYS A 86 -6.45 -9.60 -14.40
N ALA A 87 -5.43 -9.12 -15.10
CA ALA A 87 -4.71 -7.92 -14.70
C ALA A 87 -5.65 -6.72 -14.67
N ASP A 88 -5.53 -5.89 -13.63
CA ASP A 88 -6.31 -4.69 -13.50
C ASP A 88 -5.72 -3.56 -14.35
N SER A 89 -6.56 -2.87 -15.12
CA SER A 89 -6.14 -1.68 -15.88
C SER A 89 -5.69 -0.53 -14.98
N LYS A 90 -6.24 -0.49 -13.76
CA LYS A 90 -5.82 0.41 -12.68
C LYS A 90 -5.42 -0.45 -11.47
N PRO A 91 -4.11 -0.59 -11.21
CA PRO A 91 -3.67 -1.39 -10.09
C PRO A 91 -4.22 -0.92 -8.75
N ILE A 92 -4.31 -1.84 -7.80
CA ILE A 92 -4.56 -1.56 -6.39
C ILE A 92 -3.58 -0.45 -5.92
N SER A 93 -4.07 0.52 -5.14
CA SER A 93 -3.27 1.66 -4.70
C SER A 93 -1.93 1.22 -4.09
N GLY A 94 -0.84 1.79 -4.61
CA GLY A 94 0.53 1.50 -4.18
C GLY A 94 1.15 0.21 -4.74
N SER A 95 0.37 -0.64 -5.43
CA SER A 95 0.92 -1.84 -6.08
C SER A 95 1.57 -1.52 -7.43
N LEU A 96 2.57 -2.31 -7.80
CA LEU A 96 3.21 -2.28 -9.13
C LEU A 96 2.25 -2.83 -10.19
N VAL A 97 1.56 -3.93 -9.84
CA VAL A 97 0.55 -4.61 -10.63
C VAL A 97 -0.48 -5.20 -9.68
N SER A 98 -1.71 -5.35 -10.16
CA SER A 98 -2.71 -6.14 -9.46
C SER A 98 -3.54 -6.98 -10.41
N VAL A 99 -4.15 -8.01 -9.85
CA VAL A 99 -4.99 -8.98 -10.54
C VAL A 99 -6.27 -9.15 -9.75
N SER A 100 -7.39 -9.09 -10.46
CA SER A 100 -8.71 -9.45 -9.93
C SER A 100 -9.10 -10.84 -10.43
N CYS A 101 -9.58 -11.68 -9.53
CA CYS A 101 -10.08 -13.02 -9.84
C CYS A 101 -11.59 -13.12 -9.54
N GLY A 102 -12.29 -13.86 -10.39
CA GLY A 102 -13.68 -14.26 -10.18
C GLY A 102 -13.84 -15.42 -9.18
N GLN A 103 -14.91 -16.20 -9.37
CA GLN A 103 -15.25 -17.35 -8.53
C GLN A 103 -14.11 -18.39 -8.50
N ASN A 104 -13.71 -18.79 -7.30
CA ASN A 104 -12.87 -19.97 -7.06
C ASN A 104 -13.74 -21.23 -7.03
N THR A 105 -13.25 -22.36 -7.55
CA THR A 105 -14.01 -23.62 -7.67
C THR A 105 -13.94 -24.52 -6.44
N ASP A 106 -13.04 -24.24 -5.51
CA ASP A 106 -12.91 -25.04 -4.29
C ASP A 106 -14.12 -24.81 -3.38
N ALA A 107 -14.43 -25.82 -2.57
CA ALA A 107 -15.46 -25.70 -1.55
C ALA A 107 -15.13 -24.52 -0.61
N ASP A 108 -16.15 -23.72 -0.30
CA ASP A 108 -16.03 -22.49 0.50
C ASP A 108 -15.11 -21.41 -0.12
N GLY A 109 -14.75 -21.54 -1.40
CA GLY A 109 -13.89 -20.61 -2.11
C GLY A 109 -14.53 -19.24 -2.34
N PRO A 110 -13.71 -18.19 -2.50
CA PRO A 110 -14.19 -16.83 -2.70
C PRO A 110 -15.07 -16.65 -3.94
N LYS A 111 -15.96 -15.67 -3.87
CA LYS A 111 -16.76 -15.16 -4.99
C LYS A 111 -15.99 -14.13 -5.82
N LEU A 112 -15.05 -13.46 -5.19
CA LEU A 112 -14.15 -12.48 -5.80
C LEU A 112 -12.82 -12.47 -5.04
N SER A 113 -11.75 -12.10 -5.71
CA SER A 113 -10.46 -11.86 -5.06
C SER A 113 -9.67 -10.79 -5.77
N ALA A 114 -8.80 -10.12 -5.02
CA ALA A 114 -7.91 -9.10 -5.52
C ALA A 114 -6.52 -9.32 -4.93
N TYR A 115 -5.51 -9.25 -5.78
CA TYR A 115 -4.12 -9.48 -5.40
C TYR A 115 -3.25 -8.36 -5.95
N GLY A 116 -2.33 -7.84 -5.14
CA GLY A 116 -1.42 -6.77 -5.54
C GLY A 116 0.02 -7.10 -5.21
N LEU A 117 0.94 -6.86 -6.15
CA LEU A 117 2.37 -6.98 -5.92
C LEU A 117 2.96 -5.60 -5.60
N TYR A 118 3.69 -5.48 -4.51
CA TYR A 118 4.28 -4.23 -4.03
C TYR A 118 5.78 -4.18 -4.27
N ALA A 119 6.34 -2.98 -4.30
CA ALA A 119 7.77 -2.76 -4.52
C ALA A 119 8.62 -3.18 -3.31
N ASP A 120 8.06 -3.02 -2.11
CA ASP A 120 8.75 -3.26 -0.84
C ASP A 120 7.76 -3.49 0.32
N VAL A 121 8.29 -3.91 1.47
CA VAL A 121 7.50 -4.21 2.67
C VAL A 121 6.79 -2.95 3.21
N SER A 122 7.38 -1.76 3.06
CA SER A 122 6.82 -0.52 3.58
C SER A 122 5.53 -0.13 2.83
N SER A 123 5.58 -0.17 1.50
CA SER A 123 4.44 0.06 0.62
C SER A 123 3.34 -0.98 0.83
N LEU A 124 3.70 -2.26 1.03
CA LEU A 124 2.76 -3.33 1.38
C LEU A 124 2.05 -3.07 2.72
N LYS A 125 2.79 -2.74 3.79
CA LYS A 125 2.22 -2.44 5.12
C LYS A 125 1.31 -1.22 5.10
N LYS A 126 1.70 -0.18 4.35
CA LYS A 126 0.88 1.01 4.14
C LYS A 126 -0.43 0.66 3.45
N ALA A 127 -0.37 -0.15 2.40
CA ALA A 127 -1.56 -0.61 1.69
C ALA A 127 -2.47 -1.46 2.58
N PHE A 128 -1.91 -2.43 3.31
CA PHE A 128 -2.67 -3.26 4.24
C PHE A 128 -3.43 -2.42 5.27
N THR A 129 -2.75 -1.46 5.91
CA THR A 129 -3.38 -0.51 6.86
C THR A 129 -4.48 0.30 6.20
N ALA A 130 -4.24 0.83 5.00
CA ALA A 130 -5.23 1.64 4.29
C ALA A 130 -6.48 0.81 3.92
N PHE A 131 -6.31 -0.42 3.41
CA PHE A 131 -7.42 -1.28 3.06
C PHE A 131 -8.22 -1.73 4.27
N THR A 132 -7.56 -2.21 5.32
CA THR A 132 -8.24 -2.62 6.56
C THR A 132 -9.14 -1.52 7.14
N GLY A 133 -8.74 -0.24 7.02
CA GLY A 133 -9.56 0.90 7.43
C GLY A 133 -10.85 1.12 6.63
N THR A 134 -11.06 0.42 5.52
CA THR A 134 -12.28 0.51 4.70
C THR A 134 -13.35 -0.53 5.05
N PHE A 135 -13.07 -1.41 6.01
CA PHE A 135 -13.94 -2.52 6.39
C PHE A 135 -14.41 -2.39 7.84
N THR A 136 -15.54 -3.01 8.15
CA THR A 136 -15.91 -3.29 9.54
C THR A 136 -15.10 -4.50 10.01
N ILE A 137 -14.02 -4.24 10.74
CA ILE A 137 -13.12 -5.27 11.27
C ILE A 137 -13.86 -6.16 12.27
N GLN A 138 -13.64 -7.47 12.14
CA GLN A 138 -14.16 -8.50 13.03
C GLN A 138 -13.01 -9.37 13.50
N GLN A 139 -13.16 -10.02 14.66
CA GLN A 139 -12.19 -11.06 15.04
C GLN A 139 -12.14 -12.14 13.97
N CYS A 140 -10.93 -12.60 13.65
CA CYS A 140 -10.79 -13.72 12.75
C CYS A 140 -11.26 -15.02 13.45
N PRO A 141 -11.81 -15.98 12.69
CA PRO A 141 -12.29 -17.25 13.23
C PRO A 141 -11.27 -17.95 14.13
N GLY A 142 -11.75 -18.57 15.21
CA GLY A 142 -10.90 -19.14 16.26
C GLY A 142 -10.34 -18.11 17.25
N GLY A 143 -10.94 -16.92 17.35
CA GLY A 143 -10.55 -15.88 18.31
C GLY A 143 -9.24 -15.18 17.96
N LYS A 144 -8.82 -15.25 16.69
CA LYS A 144 -7.56 -14.67 16.24
C LYS A 144 -7.67 -13.15 16.13
N ALA A 145 -6.58 -12.46 16.50
CA ALA A 145 -6.49 -11.01 16.40
C ALA A 145 -6.70 -10.54 14.95
N SER A 146 -7.38 -9.41 14.80
CA SER A 146 -7.70 -8.81 13.52
C SER A 146 -7.70 -7.28 13.66
N PRO A 147 -6.76 -6.58 13.01
CA PRO A 147 -5.58 -7.12 12.36
C PRO A 147 -4.64 -7.88 13.33
N GLY A 148 -3.91 -8.87 12.84
CA GLY A 148 -2.94 -9.67 13.61
C GLY A 148 -1.83 -10.23 12.72
N THR A 149 -0.78 -10.80 13.31
CA THR A 149 0.26 -11.52 12.54
C THR A 149 -0.27 -12.87 12.05
N TRP A 150 0.30 -13.37 10.95
CA TRP A 150 0.01 -14.72 10.46
C TRP A 150 1.28 -15.45 9.99
N TRP A 151 1.14 -16.76 9.84
CA TRP A 151 2.18 -17.72 9.49
C TRP A 151 1.54 -18.92 8.76
N HIS A 152 2.34 -19.70 8.03
CA HIS A 152 1.87 -20.97 7.47
C HIS A 152 1.61 -21.98 8.59
N THR A 153 0.55 -22.79 8.46
CA THR A 153 0.25 -23.83 9.46
C THR A 153 1.40 -24.81 9.68
N SER A 154 2.20 -25.09 8.64
CA SER A 154 3.37 -25.97 8.71
C SER A 154 4.59 -25.35 9.38
N ASP A 155 4.65 -24.02 9.50
CA ASP A 155 5.78 -23.31 10.10
C ASP A 155 5.29 -22.12 10.96
N PRO A 156 4.93 -22.39 12.22
CA PRO A 156 4.34 -21.38 13.09
C PRO A 156 5.33 -20.35 13.63
N ASN A 157 6.63 -20.56 13.45
CA ASN A 157 7.66 -19.69 14.01
C ASN A 157 8.05 -18.56 13.05
N THR A 158 7.67 -18.67 11.78
CA THR A 158 7.98 -17.67 10.76
C THR A 158 6.75 -16.82 10.46
N VAL A 159 6.73 -15.61 11.03
CA VAL A 159 5.73 -14.60 10.71
C VAL A 159 5.92 -14.14 9.27
N LEU A 160 4.87 -14.25 8.46
CA LEU A 160 4.88 -13.91 7.03
C LEU A 160 4.29 -12.54 6.75
N GLY A 161 3.53 -11.98 7.69
CA GLY A 161 2.99 -10.64 7.58
C GLY A 161 1.78 -10.45 8.47
N GLN A 162 0.81 -9.70 7.97
CA GLN A 162 -0.40 -9.32 8.70
C GLN A 162 -1.64 -9.91 8.03
N MET A 163 -2.66 -10.23 8.83
CA MET A 163 -3.96 -10.61 8.34
C MET A 163 -5.07 -9.84 9.05
N ALA A 164 -6.20 -9.70 8.38
CA ALA A 164 -7.41 -9.15 8.96
C ALA A 164 -8.64 -9.83 8.36
N CYS A 165 -9.67 -9.89 9.17
CA CYS A 165 -11.00 -10.35 8.82
C CYS A 165 -11.99 -9.21 9.02
N GLY A 166 -12.97 -9.13 8.14
CA GLY A 166 -13.98 -8.08 8.25
C GLY A 166 -15.15 -8.27 7.30
N VAL A 167 -16.03 -7.29 7.33
CA VAL A 167 -17.21 -7.22 6.47
C VAL A 167 -17.16 -5.94 5.67
N TYR A 168 -17.25 -6.07 4.35
CA TYR A 168 -17.37 -4.97 3.41
C TYR A 168 -18.84 -4.64 3.17
N LYS A 169 -19.17 -3.35 3.15
CA LYS A 169 -20.55 -2.85 2.90
C LYS A 169 -21.62 -3.56 3.74
N GLY A 170 -21.28 -3.96 4.97
CA GLY A 170 -22.17 -4.61 5.92
C GLY A 170 -22.58 -6.05 5.62
N THR A 171 -22.29 -6.61 4.43
CA THR A 171 -22.77 -7.95 4.04
C THR A 171 -21.74 -8.86 3.37
N ASP A 172 -20.63 -8.33 2.87
CA ASP A 172 -19.65 -9.11 2.11
C ASP A 172 -18.47 -9.49 3.02
N PRO A 173 -18.37 -10.75 3.49
CA PRO A 173 -17.27 -11.18 4.34
C PRO A 173 -15.97 -11.20 3.54
N GLN A 174 -14.89 -10.73 4.14
CA GLN A 174 -13.58 -10.68 3.50
C GLN A 174 -12.46 -11.09 4.46
N VAL A 175 -11.47 -11.76 3.88
CA VAL A 175 -10.19 -12.07 4.52
C VAL A 175 -9.10 -11.41 3.69
N MET A 176 -8.25 -10.64 4.34
CA MET A 176 -7.13 -9.96 3.71
C MET A 176 -5.83 -10.24 4.44
N TRP A 177 -4.74 -10.34 3.71
CA TRP A 177 -3.43 -10.60 4.28
C TRP A 177 -2.31 -9.98 3.44
N SER A 178 -1.19 -9.72 4.09
CA SER A 178 0.07 -9.36 3.45
C SER A 178 1.07 -10.51 3.60
N ASN A 179 1.81 -10.83 2.54
CA ASN A 179 2.98 -11.69 2.59
C ASN A 179 4.22 -10.83 2.32
N GLU A 180 4.97 -10.55 3.38
CA GLU A 180 6.14 -9.66 3.37
C GLU A 180 7.35 -10.30 2.66
N GLN A 181 7.38 -11.64 2.51
CA GLN A 181 8.44 -12.32 1.76
C GLN A 181 8.22 -12.24 0.24
N THR A 182 6.96 -12.35 -0.20
CA THR A 182 6.61 -12.31 -1.63
C THR A 182 6.20 -10.91 -2.10
N LEU A 183 5.99 -9.98 -1.17
CA LEU A 183 5.49 -8.63 -1.37
C LEU A 183 4.06 -8.57 -1.92
N VAL A 184 3.25 -9.59 -1.60
CA VAL A 184 1.88 -9.71 -2.09
C VAL A 184 0.87 -9.31 -1.04
N TYR A 185 -0.08 -8.46 -1.42
CA TYR A 185 -1.35 -8.31 -0.71
C TYR A 185 -2.38 -9.23 -1.34
N GLY A 186 -3.11 -9.98 -0.53
CA GLY A 186 -4.25 -10.78 -0.94
C GLY A 186 -5.52 -10.31 -0.25
N LEU A 187 -6.62 -10.29 -0.99
CA LEU A 187 -7.97 -10.09 -0.49
C LEU A 187 -8.86 -11.11 -1.16
N VAL A 188 -9.59 -11.87 -0.36
CA VAL A 188 -10.63 -12.78 -0.82
C VAL A 188 -11.95 -12.40 -0.19
N GLY A 189 -13.04 -12.52 -0.96
CA GLY A 189 -14.35 -12.06 -0.53
C GLY A 189 -15.48 -13.01 -0.91
N GLY A 190 -16.45 -13.13 -0.02
CA GLY A 190 -17.79 -13.60 -0.33
C GLY A 190 -18.68 -12.49 -0.87
N LYS A 191 -19.93 -12.85 -1.19
CA LYS A 191 -21.00 -11.90 -1.51
C LYS A 191 -22.24 -12.26 -0.72
N GLN A 192 -22.90 -11.27 -0.13
CA GLN A 192 -24.15 -11.48 0.62
C GLN A 192 -24.01 -12.62 1.64
N GLN A 193 -22.95 -12.58 2.45
CA GLN A 193 -22.62 -13.58 3.47
C GLN A 193 -22.31 -15.00 2.96
N VAL A 194 -22.11 -15.19 1.65
CA VAL A 194 -21.77 -16.50 1.05
C VAL A 194 -20.47 -16.43 0.24
N PRO A 195 -19.45 -17.27 0.54
CA PRO A 195 -19.30 -18.04 1.78
C PRO A 195 -19.29 -17.13 3.02
N SER A 196 -19.60 -17.68 4.20
CA SER A 196 -19.48 -16.96 5.47
C SER A 196 -18.02 -16.60 5.77
N LEU A 197 -17.77 -15.73 6.75
CA LEU A 197 -16.40 -15.38 7.15
C LEU A 197 -15.61 -16.61 7.64
N ASP A 198 -16.25 -17.51 8.39
CA ASP A 198 -15.63 -18.76 8.86
C ASP A 198 -15.25 -19.69 7.70
N GLN A 199 -16.16 -19.85 6.75
CA GLN A 199 -15.94 -20.66 5.54
C GLN A 199 -14.79 -20.09 4.70
N LEU A 200 -14.81 -18.77 4.47
CA LEU A 200 -13.79 -18.08 3.70
C LEU A 200 -12.41 -18.12 4.38
N PHE A 201 -12.37 -17.96 5.71
CA PHE A 201 -11.14 -18.10 6.49
C PHE A 201 -10.58 -19.52 6.42
N LYS A 202 -11.45 -20.54 6.50
CA LYS A 202 -11.04 -21.94 6.36
C LYS A 202 -10.47 -22.24 4.98
N TRP A 203 -11.03 -21.65 3.92
CA TRP A 203 -10.43 -21.70 2.59
C TRP A 203 -9.06 -21.02 2.61
N TRP A 204 -8.96 -19.79 3.12
CA TRP A 204 -7.70 -19.05 3.19
C TRP A 204 -6.60 -19.85 3.89
N SER A 205 -6.86 -20.43 5.07
CA SER A 205 -5.85 -21.19 5.83
C SER A 205 -5.30 -22.43 5.12
N LYS A 206 -5.96 -22.94 4.08
CA LYS A 206 -5.45 -24.05 3.25
C LYS A 206 -4.59 -23.60 2.08
N HIS A 207 -4.76 -22.35 1.65
CA HIS A 207 -4.10 -21.78 0.48
C HIS A 207 -3.05 -20.71 0.83
N SER A 208 -2.96 -20.34 2.11
CA SER A 208 -2.11 -19.27 2.62
C SER A 208 -0.77 -19.74 3.14
#